data_AF-A0A976DNS8-F1
#
_entry.id   AF-A0A976DNS8-F1
#
_cell.length_a   1.000
_cell.length_b   1.000
_cell.length_c   1.000
_cell.angle_alpha   90.00
_cell.angle_beta   90.00
_cell.angle_gamma   90.00
#
_symmetry.space_group_name_H-M   'P 1'
#
loop_
_entity.id
_entity.type
_entity.pdbx_description
1 polymer ?
#
loop_
_entity_poly.entity_id
_entity_poly.type
_entity_poly.pdbx_seq_one_letter_code
_entity_poly.pdbx_strand_id
1 'polypeptide(L)'
;LGAWGAARATAAGLAIFLGGAIRDITGHLAENGVLGPALTDPTLGYTFVYHAEIGLLFLTLVALGPLVRVAPLAPKPTADDRFGIVEFPT
;
A
#
# COMPACT_ATOMS: atom_id res chain seq x y z
N LEU A 1 -16.44 -5.89 -15.35
CA LEU A 1 -15.67 -4.67 -15.73
C LEU A 1 -16.31 -3.39 -15.16
N GLY A 2 -16.80 -3.43 -13.92
CA GLY A 2 -17.35 -2.25 -13.23
C GLY A 2 -16.29 -1.55 -12.38
N ALA A 3 -16.71 -0.87 -11.32
CA ALA A 3 -15.87 -0.05 -10.43
C ALA A 3 -14.50 -0.67 -10.04
N TRP A 4 -14.43 -1.98 -9.83
CA TRP A 4 -13.18 -2.68 -9.49
C TRP A 4 -12.13 -2.66 -10.61
N GLY A 5 -12.55 -2.79 -11.88
CA GLY A 5 -11.65 -2.70 -13.03
C GLY A 5 -11.17 -1.27 -13.26
N ALA A 6 -12.08 -0.30 -13.09
CA ALA A 6 -11.75 1.13 -13.18
C ALA A 6 -10.71 1.53 -12.12
N ALA A 7 -10.91 1.13 -10.86
CA ALA A 7 -9.96 1.40 -9.77
C ALA A 7 -8.56 0.84 -10.06
N ARG A 8 -8.47 -0.40 -10.59
CA ARG A 8 -7.18 -1.00 -10.97
C ARG A 8 -6.51 -0.28 -12.14
N ALA A 9 -7.28 0.08 -13.17
CA ALA A 9 -6.75 0.81 -14.32
C ALA A 9 -6.19 2.19 -13.91
N THR A 10 -6.91 2.93 -13.07
CA THR A 10 -6.45 4.23 -12.55
C THR A 10 -5.22 4.06 -11.66
N ALA A 11 -5.21 3.09 -10.75
CA ALA A 11 -4.06 2.84 -9.88
C ALA A 11 -2.80 2.46 -10.68
N ALA A 12 -2.94 1.58 -11.69
CA ALA A 12 -1.84 1.19 -12.56
C ALA A 12 -1.33 2.38 -13.41
N GLY A 13 -2.25 3.16 -13.99
CA GLY A 13 -1.90 4.35 -14.77
C GLY A 13 -1.16 5.40 -13.94
N LEU A 14 -1.64 5.69 -12.73
CA LEU A 14 -0.97 6.60 -11.80
C LEU A 14 0.41 6.09 -11.39
N ALA A 15 0.55 4.79 -11.11
CA ALA A 15 1.84 4.20 -10.74
C ALA A 15 2.87 4.34 -11.87
N ILE A 16 2.47 4.07 -13.12
CA ILE A 16 3.34 4.22 -14.29
C ILE A 16 3.74 5.69 -14.50
N PHE A 17 2.76 6.60 -14.44
CA PHE A 17 3.00 8.03 -14.62
C PHE A 17 3.96 8.58 -13.56
N LEU A 18 3.70 8.29 -12.27
CA LEU A 18 4.54 8.76 -11.18
C LEU A 18 5.95 8.16 -11.24
N GLY A 19 6.08 6.86 -11.55
CA GLY A 19 7.38 6.21 -11.70
C GLY A 19 8.22 6.82 -12.82
N GLY A 20 7.61 7.09 -13.98
CA GLY A 20 8.26 7.78 -15.09
C GLY A 20 8.67 9.21 -14.74
N ALA A 21 7.73 10.01 -14.21
CA ALA A 21 7.99 11.41 -13.86
C ALA A 21 9.13 11.55 -12.82
N ILE A 22 9.15 10.69 -11.80
CA ILE A 22 10.19 10.69 -10.77
C ILE A 22 11.57 10.38 -11.39
N ARG A 23 11.65 9.36 -12.25
CA ARG A 23 12.88 8.99 -12.95
C ARG A 23 13.41 10.15 -13.79
N ASP A 24 12.53 10.77 -14.57
CA ASP A 24 12.90 11.84 -15.50
C ASP A 24 13.35 13.11 -14.76
N ILE A 25 12.62 13.52 -13.71
CA ILE A 25 13.00 14.68 -12.88
C ILE A 25 14.36 14.44 -12.22
N THR A 26 14.60 13.25 -11.68
CA THR A 26 15.87 12.92 -11.02
C THR A 26 17.02 12.91 -12.02
N GLY A 27 16.81 12.33 -13.21
CA GLY A 27 17.79 12.37 -14.30
C GLY A 27 18.12 13.80 -14.70
N HIS A 28 17.10 14.64 -14.90
CA HIS A 28 17.29 16.04 -15.26
C HIS A 28 18.03 16.83 -14.14
N LEU A 29 17.74 16.57 -12.87
CA LEU A 29 18.45 17.21 -11.74
C LEU A 29 19.92 16.78 -11.66
N ALA A 30 20.22 15.52 -11.98
CA ALA A 30 21.58 14.99 -12.01
C ALA A 30 22.38 15.55 -13.19
N GLU A 31 21.80 15.59 -14.40
CA GLU A 31 22.42 16.14 -15.60
C GLU A 31 22.74 17.63 -15.44
N ASN A 32 21.84 18.40 -14.82
CA ASN A 32 22.07 19.82 -14.55
C ASN A 32 23.03 20.09 -13.37
N GLY A 33 23.58 19.04 -12.74
CA GLY A 33 24.54 19.16 -11.63
C GLY A 33 23.97 19.78 -10.35
N VAL A 34 22.64 19.94 -10.25
CA VAL A 34 21.95 20.59 -9.13
C VAL A 34 22.07 19.77 -7.84
N LEU A 35 22.22 18.46 -7.96
CA LEU A 35 22.46 17.53 -6.85
C LEU A 35 23.90 17.60 -6.31
N GLY A 36 24.79 18.32 -6.98
CA GLY A 36 26.19 18.49 -6.63
C GLY A 36 27.14 17.66 -7.50
N PRO A 37 28.42 18.05 -7.60
CA PRO A 37 29.38 17.46 -8.53
C PRO A 37 29.72 15.97 -8.25
N ALA A 38 29.42 15.47 -7.05
CA ALA A 38 29.56 14.05 -6.70
C ALA A 38 28.38 13.18 -7.16
N LEU A 39 27.29 13.81 -7.65
CA LEU A 39 26.04 13.15 -8.02
C LEU A 39 25.69 13.34 -9.53
N THR A 40 26.71 13.31 -10.39
CA THR A 40 26.58 13.49 -11.85
C THR A 40 26.61 12.18 -12.64
N ASP A 41 26.74 11.03 -11.97
CA ASP A 41 26.78 9.72 -12.62
C ASP A 41 25.39 9.35 -13.17
N PRO A 42 25.26 8.96 -14.45
CA PRO A 42 23.99 8.51 -15.05
C PRO A 42 23.29 7.37 -14.30
N THR A 43 24.03 6.58 -13.51
CA THR A 43 23.49 5.48 -12.69
C THR A 43 22.64 5.94 -11.50
N LEU A 44 22.69 7.23 -11.13
CA LEU A 44 21.92 7.76 -10.00
C LEU A 44 20.41 7.75 -10.20
N GLY A 45 19.95 7.91 -11.45
CA GLY A 45 18.53 7.75 -11.75
C GLY A 45 17.98 6.39 -11.33
N TYR A 46 18.78 5.32 -11.51
CA TYR A 46 18.40 3.97 -11.08
C TYR A 46 18.43 3.80 -9.56
N THR A 47 19.43 4.36 -8.88
CA THR A 47 19.55 4.26 -7.41
C THR A 47 18.39 4.98 -6.71
N PHE A 48 17.96 6.12 -7.23
CA PHE A 48 16.80 6.86 -6.69
C PHE A 48 15.51 6.06 -6.85
N VAL A 49 15.26 5.52 -8.04
CA VAL A 49 14.08 4.68 -8.30
C VAL A 49 14.07 3.47 -7.37
N TYR A 50 15.22 2.82 -7.16
CA TYR A 50 15.35 1.70 -6.25
C TYR A 50 14.96 2.07 -4.80
N HIS A 51 15.37 3.24 -4.31
CA HIS A 51 14.98 3.70 -2.98
C HIS A 51 13.49 4.05 -2.89
N ALA A 52 12.94 4.65 -3.96
CA ALA A 52 11.51 4.92 -4.05
C ALA A 52 10.68 3.62 -4.03
N GLU A 53 11.12 2.59 -4.76
CA GLU A 53 10.49 1.26 -4.76
C GLU A 53 10.51 0.63 -3.37
N ILE A 54 11.64 0.67 -2.66
CA ILE A 54 11.73 0.20 -1.27
C ILE A 54 10.74 0.95 -0.39
N GLY A 55 10.69 2.28 -0.50
CA GLY A 55 9.72 3.10 0.25
C GLY A 55 8.27 2.71 -0.05
N LEU A 56 7.94 2.43 -1.31
CA LEU A 56 6.61 1.98 -1.72
C LEU A 56 6.26 0.60 -1.20
N LEU A 57 7.22 -0.34 -1.15
CA LEU A 57 7.02 -1.64 -0.51
C LEU A 57 6.63 -1.46 0.95
N PHE A 58 7.35 -0.63 1.71
CA PHE A 58 6.98 -0.32 3.10
C PHE A 58 5.60 0.35 3.20
N LEU A 59 5.30 1.32 2.32
CA LEU A 59 3.99 1.97 2.30
C LEU A 59 2.86 0.96 2.07
N THR A 60 3.05 0.01 1.15
CA THR A 60 2.05 -1.05 0.90
C THR A 60 1.89 -1.98 2.10
N LEU A 61 2.97 -2.30 2.81
CA LEU A 61 2.91 -3.09 4.04
C LEU A 61 2.16 -2.35 5.16
N VAL A 62 2.40 -1.05 5.32
CA VAL A 62 1.68 -0.20 6.28
C VAL A 62 0.18 -0.16 5.94
N ALA A 63 -0.17 -0.03 4.67
CA ALA A 63 -1.57 -0.07 4.22
C ALA A 63 -2.21 -1.45 4.40
N LEU A 64 -1.45 -2.53 4.19
CA LEU A 64 -1.91 -3.91 4.34
C LEU A 64 -2.17 -4.27 5.82
N GLY A 65 -1.35 -3.78 6.75
CA GLY A 65 -1.44 -4.06 8.19
C GLY A 65 -2.87 -3.97 8.79
N PRO A 66 -3.59 -2.84 8.67
CA PRO A 66 -4.96 -2.73 9.16
C PRO A 66 -5.95 -3.58 8.34
N LEU A 67 -5.68 -3.80 7.05
CA LEU A 67 -6.57 -4.55 6.16
C LEU A 67 -6.58 -6.05 6.48
N VAL A 68 -5.45 -6.59 6.95
CA VAL A 68 -5.32 -8.00 7.38
C VAL A 68 -5.61 -8.21 8.86
N ARG A 69 -5.87 -7.14 9.61
CA ARG A 69 -6.23 -7.24 11.03
C ARG A 69 -7.63 -7.86 11.13
N VAL A 70 -7.68 -9.17 11.30
CA VAL A 70 -8.90 -9.89 11.63
C VAL A 70 -9.36 -9.40 12.99
N ALA A 71 -10.39 -8.54 13.01
CA ALA A 71 -11.11 -8.28 14.24
C ALA A 71 -11.72 -9.62 14.68
N PRO A 72 -11.48 -10.10 15.92
CA PRO A 72 -12.33 -11.14 16.46
C PRO A 72 -13.75 -10.62 16.33
N LEU A 73 -14.59 -11.33 15.58
CA LEU A 73 -16.03 -11.18 15.67
C LEU A 73 -16.33 -11.50 17.14
N ALA A 74 -16.33 -10.48 17.99
CA ALA A 74 -16.80 -10.63 19.36
C ALA A 74 -18.20 -11.20 19.21
N PRO A 75 -18.48 -12.42 19.73
CA PRO A 75 -19.82 -12.96 19.70
C PRO A 75 -20.72 -11.90 20.33
N LYS A 76 -21.65 -11.33 19.55
CA LYS A 76 -22.69 -10.49 20.11
C LYS A 76 -23.38 -11.38 21.14
N PRO A 77 -23.38 -11.05 22.44
CA PRO A 77 -24.12 -11.84 23.41
C PRO A 77 -25.58 -11.78 22.96
N THR A 78 -26.08 -12.85 22.36
CA THR A 78 -27.50 -13.01 22.13
C THR A 78 -28.13 -13.14 23.50
N ALA A 79 -29.19 -12.38 23.76
CA ALA A 79 -29.90 -12.40 25.04
C ALA A 79 -30.46 -13.78 25.41
N ASP A 80 -30.36 -14.76 24.50
CA ASP A 80 -30.74 -16.17 24.66
C ASP A 80 -29.72 -17.06 25.38
N ASP A 81 -28.53 -16.57 25.76
CA ASP A 81 -27.57 -17.36 26.57
C ASP A 81 -28.04 -17.52 28.05
N ARG A 82 -29.32 -17.26 28.32
CA ARG A 82 -30.00 -17.42 29.62
C ARG A 82 -31.22 -18.35 29.57
N PHE A 83 -31.51 -19.02 28.46
CA PHE A 83 -32.67 -19.91 28.36
C PHE A 83 -32.29 -21.39 28.22
N GLY A 84 -32.70 -22.19 29.21
CA GLY A 84 -33.14 -23.57 28.91
C GLY A 84 -32.47 -24.75 29.61
N ILE A 85 -31.92 -24.60 30.83
CA ILE A 85 -31.56 -25.77 31.66
C ILE A 85 -32.48 -25.94 32.89
N VAL A 86 -33.75 -25.59 32.73
CA VAL A 86 -34.77 -25.90 33.74
C VAL A 86 -35.93 -26.55 33.01
N GLU A 87 -35.93 -27.89 32.99
CA GLU A 87 -37.07 -28.76 33.32
C GLU A 87 -36.83 -30.18 32.76
N PHE A 88 -36.45 -31.11 33.63
CA PHE A 88 -36.57 -32.55 33.40
C PHE A 88 -37.82 -33.01 34.16
N PRO A 89 -38.85 -33.56 33.49
CA PRO A 89 -39.99 -34.13 34.19
C PRO A 89 -39.63 -35.49 34.81
N THR A 90 -40.03 -35.68 36.07
CA THR A 90 -40.17 -36.98 36.75
C THR A 90 -41.34 -37.78 36.20
#